data_AF-X0VY91-F1
#
_entry.id   AF-X0VY91-F1
#
_cell.length_a   1.000
_cell.length_b   1.000
_cell.length_c   1.000
_cell.angle_alpha   90.00
_cell.angle_beta   90.00
_cell.angle_gamma   90.00
#
_symmetry.space_group_name_H-M   'P 1'
#
loop_
_entity.id
_entity.type
_entity.pdbx_description
1 polymer ?
#
loop_
_entity_poly.entity_id
_entity_poly.type
_entity_poly.pdbx_seq_one_letter_code
_entity_poly.pdbx_strand_id
1 'polypeptide(L)'
;PIIVWEGSIVDNGGVHLNMTIYSHAFYLLAVGGTNKISGKSVTGIGIEKATKIFYRAWVHYMGKTSDFWYAANAIIQSAIDLYGQNSSEHAQAFYSMVAIGW
;
A
#
# COMPACT_ATOMS: atom_id res chain seq x y z
N PRO A 1 -7.80 9.76 -8.94
CA PRO A 1 -7.09 10.77 -8.11
C PRO A 1 -7.15 10.38 -6.63
N ILE A 2 -5.99 10.19 -5.99
CA ILE A 2 -5.90 10.10 -4.52
C ILE A 2 -6.35 11.45 -3.96
N ILE A 3 -7.31 11.46 -3.05
CA ILE A 3 -7.66 12.65 -2.26
C ILE A 3 -6.85 12.55 -0.96
N VAL A 4 -5.77 13.33 -0.87
CA VAL A 4 -5.02 13.54 0.38
C VAL A 4 -5.38 14.92 0.92
N TRP A 5 -5.64 15.03 2.22
CA TRP A 5 -5.92 16.32 2.87
C TRP A 5 -4.63 17.06 3.29
N GLU A 6 -3.65 17.14 2.39
CA GLU A 6 -2.40 17.84 2.64
C GLU A 6 -2.65 19.33 2.92
N GLY A 7 -2.02 19.87 3.98
CA GLY A 7 -2.12 21.29 4.35
C GLY A 7 -3.31 21.66 5.24
N SER A 8 -4.14 20.69 5.67
CA SER A 8 -5.14 20.92 6.73
C SER A 8 -4.46 21.17 8.08
N ILE A 9 -4.91 22.17 8.84
CA ILE A 9 -4.48 22.37 10.24
C ILE A 9 -5.14 21.37 11.21
N VAL A 10 -6.20 20.69 10.76
CA VAL A 10 -6.88 19.64 11.53
C VAL A 10 -6.11 18.34 11.38
N ASP A 11 -5.89 17.66 12.50
CA ASP A 11 -5.29 16.32 12.53
C ASP A 11 -3.91 16.27 11.84
N ASN A 12 -3.10 17.31 12.04
CA ASN A 12 -1.74 17.45 11.49
C ASN A 12 -1.65 17.19 9.97
N GLY A 13 -2.62 17.70 9.20
CA GLY A 13 -2.75 17.39 7.77
C GLY A 13 -3.62 16.15 7.50
N GLY A 14 -4.53 15.80 8.41
CA GLY A 14 -5.44 14.67 8.26
C GLY A 14 -4.78 13.30 8.39
N VAL A 15 -3.75 13.13 9.23
CA VAL A 15 -2.97 11.89 9.31
C VAL A 15 -3.81 10.65 9.63
N HIS A 16 -4.82 10.76 10.51
CA HIS A 16 -5.72 9.67 10.87
C HIS A 16 -6.83 9.43 9.84
N LEU A 17 -7.12 10.42 8.99
CA LEU A 17 -7.98 10.23 7.82
C LEU A 17 -7.20 9.54 6.69
N ASN A 18 -6.03 10.08 6.35
CA ASN A 18 -5.22 9.65 5.23
C ASN A 18 -4.60 8.26 5.46
N MET A 19 -4.33 7.84 6.71
CA MET A 19 -3.83 6.48 7.00
C MET A 19 -4.75 5.36 6.48
N THR A 20 -6.05 5.65 6.33
CA THR A 20 -7.02 4.66 5.85
C THR A 20 -6.76 4.23 4.41
N ILE A 21 -6.06 5.04 3.61
CA ILE A 21 -5.67 4.72 2.23
C ILE A 21 -4.76 3.49 2.21
N TYR A 22 -3.67 3.52 2.99
CA TYR A 22 -2.73 2.40 3.07
C TYR A 22 -3.26 1.21 3.86
N SER A 23 -4.09 1.44 4.89
CA SER A 23 -4.81 0.35 5.57
C SER A 23 -5.73 -0.40 4.62
N HIS A 24 -6.38 0.30 3.67
CA HIS A 24 -7.21 -0.34 2.67
C HIS A 24 -6.39 -1.10 1.61
N ALA A 25 -5.24 -0.57 1.18
CA ALA A 25 -4.32 -1.32 0.32
C ALA A 25 -3.81 -2.61 0.99
N PHE A 26 -3.48 -2.55 2.29
CA PHE A 26 -3.12 -3.74 3.07
C PHE A 26 -4.26 -4.76 3.09
N TYR A 27 -5.50 -4.32 3.35
CA TYR A 27 -6.67 -5.19 3.31
C TYR A 27 -6.84 -5.86 1.94
N LEU A 28 -6.75 -5.10 0.85
CA LEU A 28 -6.86 -5.63 -0.50
C LEU A 28 -5.75 -6.63 -0.82
N LEU A 29 -4.51 -6.36 -0.40
CA LEU A 29 -3.40 -7.30 -0.60
C LEU A 29 -3.60 -8.59 0.22
N ALA A 30 -4.04 -8.49 1.46
CA ALA A 30 -4.22 -9.64 2.35
C ALA A 30 -5.42 -10.51 1.95
N VAL A 31 -6.58 -9.89 1.72
CA VAL A 31 -7.89 -10.56 1.58
C VAL A 31 -8.33 -10.62 0.12
N GLY A 32 -7.92 -9.65 -0.70
CA GLY A 32 -8.45 -9.45 -2.04
C GLY A 32 -9.75 -8.65 -2.06
N GLY A 33 -10.20 -8.34 -3.27
CA GLY A 33 -11.46 -7.63 -3.52
C GLY A 33 -11.31 -6.49 -4.51
N THR A 34 -12.39 -5.74 -4.70
CA THR A 34 -12.44 -4.60 -5.61
C THR A 34 -12.55 -3.30 -4.81
N ASN A 35 -11.61 -2.38 -5.05
CA ASN A 35 -11.72 -1.04 -4.48
C ASN A 35 -12.93 -0.31 -5.06
N LYS A 36 -13.82 0.18 -4.20
CA LYS A 36 -15.08 0.81 -4.63
C LYS A 36 -14.91 2.11 -5.40
N ILE A 37 -13.80 2.83 -5.19
CA ILE A 37 -13.55 4.14 -5.79
C ILE A 37 -12.87 3.99 -7.15
N SER A 38 -11.83 3.17 -7.24
CA SER A 38 -11.09 2.97 -8.49
C SER A 38 -11.64 1.86 -9.38
N GLY A 39 -12.49 0.98 -8.85
CA GLY A 39 -13.01 -0.20 -9.55
C GLY A 39 -11.95 -1.27 -9.83
N LYS A 40 -10.73 -1.14 -9.28
CA LYS A 40 -9.63 -2.09 -9.50
C LYS A 40 -9.72 -3.25 -8.52
N SER A 41 -9.44 -4.45 -9.03
CA SER A 41 -9.47 -5.69 -8.26
C SER A 41 -8.07 -6.16 -7.92
N VAL A 42 -7.93 -6.72 -6.72
CA VAL A 42 -6.71 -7.34 -6.20
C VAL A 42 -7.05 -8.77 -5.80
N THR A 43 -6.20 -9.73 -6.16
CA THR A 43 -6.30 -11.09 -5.63
C THR A 43 -5.51 -11.16 -4.33
N GLY A 44 -6.16 -11.58 -3.24
CA GLY A 44 -5.52 -11.68 -1.94
C GLY A 44 -4.40 -12.72 -1.91
N ILE A 45 -3.29 -12.38 -1.27
CA ILE A 45 -2.12 -13.26 -1.10
C ILE A 45 -2.01 -13.85 0.32
N GLY A 46 -2.99 -13.54 1.18
CA GLY A 46 -3.02 -13.95 2.58
C GLY A 46 -2.35 -12.95 3.51
N ILE A 47 -2.87 -12.85 4.74
CA ILE A 47 -2.44 -11.85 5.73
C ILE A 47 -0.96 -12.00 6.10
N GLU A 48 -0.45 -13.22 6.23
CA GLU A 48 0.96 -13.45 6.60
C GLU A 48 1.93 -12.86 5.58
N LYS A 49 1.66 -13.04 4.28
CA LYS A 49 2.51 -12.51 3.22
C LYS A 49 2.40 -11.00 3.11
N ALA A 50 1.18 -10.47 3.18
CA ALA A 50 0.93 -9.03 3.20
C ALA A 50 1.67 -8.34 4.37
N THR A 51 1.60 -8.92 5.58
CA THR A 51 2.32 -8.41 6.76
C THR A 51 3.83 -8.39 6.54
N LYS A 52 4.42 -9.46 6.00
CA LYS A 52 5.87 -9.49 5.72
C LYS A 52 6.29 -8.38 4.74
N ILE A 53 5.51 -8.15 3.69
CA ILE A 53 5.78 -7.11 2.69
C ILE A 53 5.71 -5.73 3.32
N PHE A 54 4.60 -5.39 3.99
CA PHE A 54 4.40 -4.07 4.59
C PHE A 54 5.41 -3.79 5.72
N TYR A 55 5.70 -4.80 6.56
CA TYR A 55 6.69 -4.66 7.62
C TYR A 55 8.09 -4.42 7.05
N ARG A 56 8.49 -5.17 6.02
CA ARG A 56 9.78 -4.97 5.34
C ARG A 56 9.88 -3.56 4.75
N ALA A 57 8.83 -3.10 4.07
CA ALA A 57 8.79 -1.77 3.49
C ALA A 57 8.98 -0.67 4.54
N TRP A 58 8.26 -0.78 5.65
CA TRP A 58 8.34 0.16 6.77
C TRP A 58 9.74 0.21 7.40
N VAL A 59 10.32 -0.96 7.71
CA VAL A 59 11.56 -1.04 8.49
C VAL A 59 12.82 -0.79 7.65
N HIS A 60 12.83 -1.19 6.38
CA HIS A 60 14.05 -1.15 5.56
C HIS A 60 14.09 -0.03 4.54
N TYR A 61 12.94 0.47 4.10
CA TYR A 61 12.89 1.45 3.00
C TYR A 61 12.38 2.80 3.45
N MET A 62 11.39 2.86 4.33
CA MET A 62 10.78 4.12 4.75
C MET A 62 11.60 4.84 5.84
N GLY A 63 11.52 6.16 5.84
CA GLY A 63 12.17 7.04 6.80
C GLY A 63 11.27 8.21 7.18
N LYS A 64 11.82 9.17 7.94
CA LYS A 64 11.06 10.28 8.55
C LYS A 64 10.31 11.17 7.54
N THR A 65 10.74 11.20 6.29
CA THR A 65 10.21 12.06 5.22
C THR A 65 9.56 11.28 4.10
N SER A 66 9.34 9.97 4.28
CA SER A 66 8.67 9.16 3.25
C SER A 66 7.24 9.62 3.06
N ASP A 67 6.91 9.98 1.83
CA ASP A 67 5.55 10.29 1.40
C ASP A 67 4.82 9.03 0.90
N PHE A 68 3.59 9.22 0.44
CA PHE A 68 2.79 8.11 -0.10
C PHE A 68 3.38 7.52 -1.38
N TRP A 69 3.99 8.30 -2.27
CA TRP A 69 4.59 7.74 -3.48
C TRP A 69 5.76 6.82 -3.18
N TYR A 70 6.62 7.27 -2.27
CA TYR A 70 7.76 6.50 -1.81
C TYR A 70 7.31 5.23 -1.06
N ALA A 71 6.29 5.33 -0.21
CA ALA A 71 5.77 4.19 0.53
C ALA A 71 5.25 3.07 -0.38
N ALA A 72 4.52 3.41 -1.45
CA ALA A 72 4.05 2.43 -2.42
C ALA A 72 5.19 1.73 -3.17
N ASN A 73 6.19 2.50 -3.62
CA ASN A 73 7.39 1.93 -4.26
C ASN A 73 8.12 0.97 -3.32
N ALA A 74 8.25 1.33 -2.04
CA ALA A 74 8.86 0.49 -1.02
C ALA A 74 8.09 -0.82 -0.78
N ILE A 75 6.75 -0.78 -0.80
CA ILE A 75 5.90 -1.97 -0.69
C ILE A 75 6.09 -2.90 -1.89
N ILE A 76 6.11 -2.36 -3.11
CA ILE A 76 6.35 -3.13 -4.34
C ILE A 76 7.73 -3.76 -4.31
N GLN A 77 8.77 -2.99 -3.96
CA GLN A 77 10.14 -3.50 -3.85
C GLN A 77 10.26 -4.58 -2.79
N SER A 78 9.58 -4.44 -1.65
CA SER A 78 9.58 -5.46 -0.60
C SER A 78 8.97 -6.79 -1.06
N ALA A 79 7.96 -6.74 -1.93
CA ALA A 79 7.38 -7.94 -2.53
C ALA A 79 8.36 -8.63 -3.49
N ILE A 80 9.11 -7.84 -4.28
CA ILE A 80 10.17 -8.35 -5.16
C ILE A 80 11.27 -9.04 -4.34
N ASP A 81 11.73 -8.43 -3.26
CA ASP A 81 12.81 -9.00 -2.46
C ASP A 81 12.43 -10.32 -1.78
N LEU A 82 11.18 -10.41 -1.31
CA LEU A 82 10.71 -11.56 -0.53
C LEU A 82 10.29 -12.75 -1.42
N TYR A 83 9.73 -12.47 -2.60
CA TYR A 83 9.09 -13.49 -3.42
C TYR A 83 9.61 -13.56 -4.86
N GLY A 84 10.46 -12.61 -5.26
CA GLY A 84 11.06 -12.53 -6.59
C GLY A 84 10.29 -11.64 -7.56
N GLN A 85 11.03 -11.13 -8.54
CA GLN A 85 10.46 -10.45 -9.71
C GLN A 85 9.54 -11.43 -10.46
N ASN A 86 8.35 -10.97 -10.84
CA ASN A 86 7.29 -11.77 -11.50
C ASN A 86 6.51 -12.75 -10.59
N SER A 87 6.70 -12.70 -9.27
CA SER A 87 5.85 -13.45 -8.34
C SER A 87 4.41 -12.94 -8.30
N SER A 88 3.49 -13.79 -7.85
CA SER A 88 2.10 -13.38 -7.64
C SER A 88 2.03 -12.26 -6.59
N GLU A 89 2.85 -12.37 -5.54
CA GLU A 89 2.96 -11.38 -4.46
C GLU A 89 3.42 -10.03 -4.96
N HIS A 90 4.42 -9.99 -5.84
CA HIS A 90 4.84 -8.76 -6.50
C HIS A 90 3.71 -8.15 -7.33
N ALA A 91 3.05 -8.96 -8.17
CA ALA A 91 1.95 -8.47 -9.00
C ALA A 91 0.79 -7.92 -8.17
N GLN A 92 0.40 -8.62 -7.09
CA GLN A 92 -0.72 -8.19 -6.25
C GLN A 92 -0.34 -7.03 -5.33
N ALA A 93 0.92 -6.91 -4.90
CA ALA A 93 1.40 -5.72 -4.22
C ALA A 93 1.28 -4.48 -5.14
N PHE A 94 1.73 -4.60 -6.39
CA PHE A 94 1.55 -3.56 -7.41
C PHE A 94 0.07 -3.21 -7.61
N TYR A 95 -0.81 -4.19 -7.81
CA TYR A 95 -2.24 -3.94 -7.99
C TYR A 95 -2.90 -3.31 -6.76
N SER A 96 -2.45 -3.65 -5.55
CA SER A 96 -2.95 -3.02 -4.33
C SER A 96 -2.62 -1.53 -4.24
N MET A 97 -1.46 -1.11 -4.75
CA MET A 97 -1.07 0.31 -4.83
C MET A 97 -1.88 1.02 -5.92
N VAL A 98 -1.99 0.43 -7.11
CA VAL A 98 -2.82 0.98 -8.20
C VAL A 98 -4.30 1.12 -7.78
N ALA A 99 -4.81 0.18 -6.98
CA ALA A 99 -6.19 0.21 -6.51
C ALA A 99 -6.48 1.41 -5.60
N ILE A 100 -5.48 1.92 -4.88
CA ILE A 100 -5.61 3.12 -4.06
C ILE A 100 -5.18 4.39 -4.79
N GLY A 101 -4.70 4.30 -6.03
CA GLY A 101 -4.41 5.44 -6.91
C GLY A 101 -2.95 5.88 -6.95
N TRP A 102 -2.02 4.99 -6.58
CA TRP A 102 -0.63 5.03 -7.07
C TRP A 102 -0.61 4.75 -8.59
#